data_AF-A0A1S4JW39-F1
#
_entry.id   AF-A0A1S4JW39-F1
#
_cell.length_a   1.000
_cell.length_b   1.000
_cell.length_c   1.000
_cell.angle_alpha   90.00
_cell.angle_beta   90.00
_cell.angle_gamma   90.00
#
_symmetry.space_group_name_H-M   'P 1'
#
loop_
_entity.id
_entity.type
_entity.pdbx_description
1 polymer ?
#
loop_
_entity_poly.entity_id
_entity_poly.type
_entity_poly.pdbx_seq_one_letter_code
_entity_poly.pdbx_strand_id
1 'polypeptide(L)'
;MMFESDYRPYYDRGNFNGLQLRGVTVIDKDNVTSNDVDRILSVPGAEQGVVSFIKYHYALLVILQDYHNFKIKFRVTRGWAGRLKSGYRLGLIGVLARNEADLATTGIFMRTNRHAEFDMIHQSWEFSAGFIYRMSSILSEASNQGNFFTPFDPSVWISLAFTLVIFLVIMKVSAVFISKHSFNEPNVPIASYFVDIMGTMSQQGIAAAVSPRVTIRFYTVTSF
;
A
#
# COMPACT_ATOMS: atom_id res chain seq x y z
N MET A 1 35.08 60.52 -11.97
CA MET A 1 33.71 60.03 -12.23
C MET A 1 33.52 58.80 -11.36
N MET A 2 32.94 58.98 -10.17
CA MET A 2 32.65 57.88 -9.25
C MET A 2 31.48 57.09 -9.83
N PHE A 3 31.67 55.79 -10.04
CA PHE A 3 30.57 54.88 -10.31
C PHE A 3 29.80 54.71 -8.99
N GLU A 4 28.62 55.30 -8.94
CA GLU A 4 27.65 55.05 -7.88
C GLU A 4 27.25 53.57 -7.99
N SER A 5 27.75 52.73 -7.09
CA SER A 5 27.34 51.33 -7.04
C SER A 5 25.86 51.30 -6.68
N ASP A 6 25.04 50.69 -7.53
CA ASP A 6 23.60 50.45 -7.34
C ASP A 6 23.40 49.55 -6.11
N TYR A 7 23.50 50.13 -4.91
CA TYR A 7 23.38 49.45 -3.63
C TYR A 7 21.94 48.95 -3.48
N ARG A 8 21.77 47.63 -3.43
CA ARG A 8 20.48 46.98 -3.28
C ARG A 8 20.47 46.30 -1.93
N PRO A 9 19.93 46.94 -0.87
CA PRO A 9 20.09 46.49 0.51
C PRO A 9 19.73 45.02 0.73
N TYR A 10 18.71 44.51 0.05
CA TYR A 10 18.28 43.11 0.16
C TYR A 10 19.23 42.14 -0.54
N TYR A 11 19.74 42.50 -1.72
CA TYR A 11 20.70 41.67 -2.45
C TYR A 11 22.06 41.65 -1.74
N ASP A 12 22.51 42.81 -1.26
CA ASP A 12 23.81 42.93 -0.59
C ASP A 12 23.82 42.28 0.81
N ARG A 13 22.69 42.33 1.54
CA ARG A 13 22.55 41.62 2.83
C ARG A 13 22.35 40.11 2.67
N GLY A 14 21.80 39.68 1.54
CA GLY A 14 21.57 38.26 1.25
C GLY A 14 22.79 37.55 0.66
N ASN A 15 23.83 38.29 0.31
CA ASN A 15 25.07 37.77 -0.27
C ASN A 15 26.08 37.45 0.84
N PHE A 16 26.30 36.17 1.10
CA PHE A 16 27.24 35.65 2.08
C PHE A 16 28.57 35.23 1.43
N ASN A 17 29.00 35.95 0.39
CA ASN A 17 30.31 35.72 -0.23
C ASN A 17 31.43 35.73 0.81
N GLY A 18 32.28 34.71 0.76
CA GLY A 18 33.40 34.54 1.70
C GLY A 18 33.01 33.85 3.01
N LEU A 19 31.72 33.64 3.31
CA LEU A 19 31.29 32.80 4.42
C LEU A 19 31.55 31.33 4.08
N GLN A 20 32.29 30.64 4.95
CA GLN A 20 32.46 29.19 4.87
C GLN A 20 31.88 28.54 6.12
N LEU A 21 30.81 27.76 5.95
CA LEU A 21 30.15 27.01 7.02
C LEU A 21 30.73 25.60 7.12
N ARG A 22 30.75 25.04 8.33
CA ARG A 22 31.12 23.66 8.61
C ARG A 22 29.86 22.79 8.51
N GLY A 23 29.72 22.05 7.43
CA GLY A 23 28.59 21.14 7.22
C GLY A 23 28.90 19.74 7.77
N VAL A 24 27.90 19.04 8.29
CA VAL A 24 28.00 17.60 8.57
C VAL A 24 26.96 16.81 7.80
N THR A 25 27.39 15.74 7.13
CA THR A 25 26.52 14.82 6.39
C THR A 25 26.70 13.38 6.85
N VAL A 26 25.78 12.52 6.45
CA VAL A 26 25.86 11.07 6.71
C VAL A 26 26.09 10.33 5.39
N ILE A 27 27.19 9.58 5.32
CA ILE A 27 27.49 8.66 4.22
C ILE A 27 28.10 7.41 4.87
N ASP A 28 27.38 6.29 4.82
CA ASP A 28 27.86 5.01 5.37
C ASP A 28 28.69 4.26 4.33
N LYS A 29 29.89 4.79 4.08
CA LYS A 29 30.92 4.18 3.25
C LYS A 29 32.29 4.37 3.90
N ASP A 30 33.20 3.44 3.64
CA ASP A 30 34.58 3.54 4.09
C ASP A 30 35.38 4.53 3.22
N ASN A 31 36.40 5.15 3.83
CA ASN A 31 37.35 6.04 3.16
C ASN A 31 36.74 7.25 2.42
N VAL A 32 35.57 7.74 2.84
CA VAL A 32 34.97 8.95 2.28
C VAL A 32 35.54 10.20 2.95
N THR A 33 36.04 11.12 2.14
CA THR A 33 36.56 12.41 2.61
C THR A 33 35.59 13.55 2.30
N SER A 34 35.87 14.77 2.80
CA SER A 34 35.08 15.96 2.46
C SER A 34 35.00 16.21 0.95
N ASN A 35 36.07 15.89 0.21
CA ASN A 35 36.17 16.18 -1.22
C ASN A 35 35.28 15.24 -2.06
N ASP A 36 34.89 14.10 -1.48
CA ASP A 36 34.03 13.13 -2.13
C ASP A 36 32.54 13.47 -2.00
N VAL A 37 32.17 14.33 -1.06
CA VAL A 37 30.76 14.56 -0.68
C VAL A 37 29.96 15.08 -1.87
N ASP A 38 30.46 16.13 -2.55
CA ASP A 38 29.75 16.73 -3.67
C ASP A 38 29.58 15.72 -4.82
N ARG A 39 30.63 14.95 -5.11
CA ARG A 39 30.59 13.89 -6.12
C ARG A 39 29.58 12.79 -5.77
N ILE A 40 29.52 12.35 -4.51
CA ILE A 40 28.64 11.25 -4.09
C ILE A 40 27.18 11.70 -4.03
N LEU A 41 26.92 12.90 -3.52
CA LEU A 41 25.56 13.39 -3.29
C LEU A 41 24.92 14.01 -4.53
N SER A 42 25.70 14.45 -5.51
CA SER A 42 25.20 14.96 -6.80
C SER A 42 24.80 13.87 -7.80
N VAL A 43 25.28 12.63 -7.63
CA VAL A 43 24.95 11.52 -8.55
C VAL A 43 23.44 11.21 -8.48
N PRO A 44 22.72 11.19 -9.62
CA PRO A 44 21.30 10.85 -9.63
C PRO A 44 21.07 9.36 -9.29
N GLY A 45 19.95 9.07 -8.63
CA GLY A 45 19.54 7.71 -8.30
C GLY A 45 20.03 7.19 -6.95
N ALA A 46 19.78 5.90 -6.70
CA ALA A 46 20.15 5.23 -5.48
C ALA A 46 21.66 4.99 -5.42
N GLU A 47 22.26 5.30 -4.27
CA GLU A 47 23.69 5.11 -4.03
C GLU A 47 23.86 4.27 -2.76
N GLN A 48 24.67 3.23 -2.83
CA GLN A 48 24.89 2.34 -1.68
C GLN A 48 25.42 3.15 -0.48
N GLY A 49 24.89 2.93 0.72
CA GLY A 49 25.33 3.65 1.93
C GLY A 49 24.87 5.11 2.01
N VAL A 50 24.06 5.60 1.05
CA VAL A 50 23.46 6.94 1.09
C VAL A 50 21.94 6.81 1.03
N VAL A 51 21.28 7.31 2.07
CA VAL A 51 19.81 7.33 2.11
C VAL A 51 19.27 8.50 1.28
N SER A 52 18.16 8.28 0.57
CA SER A 52 17.60 9.23 -0.40
C SER A 52 17.36 10.64 0.17
N PHE A 53 16.93 10.75 1.43
CA PHE A 53 16.66 12.07 2.03
C PHE A 53 17.95 12.88 2.29
N ILE A 54 19.14 12.26 2.34
CA ILE A 54 20.41 12.99 2.41
C ILE A 54 20.63 13.74 1.09
N LYS A 55 20.50 13.04 -0.04
CA LYS A 55 20.65 13.63 -1.39
C LYS A 55 19.64 14.74 -1.62
N TYR A 56 18.39 14.55 -1.18
CA TYR A 56 17.35 15.58 -1.26
C TYR A 56 17.75 16.86 -0.49
N HIS A 57 18.20 16.74 0.77
CA HIS A 57 18.61 17.91 1.55
C HIS A 57 19.91 18.54 1.04
N TYR A 58 20.83 17.75 0.49
CA TYR A 58 22.01 18.26 -0.19
C TYR A 58 21.63 19.11 -1.41
N ALA A 59 20.70 18.66 -2.25
CA ALA A 59 20.23 19.43 -3.40
C ALA A 59 19.61 20.78 -2.98
N LEU A 60 18.80 20.80 -1.92
CA LEU A 60 18.26 22.06 -1.35
C LEU A 60 19.38 23.00 -0.88
N LEU A 61 20.41 22.44 -0.25
CA LEU A 61 21.53 23.21 0.26
C LEU A 61 22.42 23.77 -0.86
N VAL A 62 22.58 23.05 -1.97
CA VAL A 62 23.27 23.56 -3.16
C VAL A 62 22.51 24.77 -3.72
N ILE A 63 21.18 24.70 -3.81
CA ILE A 63 20.35 25.84 -4.22
C ILE A 63 20.55 27.04 -3.29
N LEU A 64 20.61 26.81 -1.97
CA LEU A 64 20.87 27.89 -1.01
C LEU A 64 22.28 28.47 -1.15
N GLN A 65 23.29 27.62 -1.38
CA GLN A 65 24.66 28.07 -1.65
C GLN A 65 24.72 28.93 -2.91
N ASP A 66 24.03 28.56 -3.98
CA ASP A 66 23.99 29.32 -5.22
C ASP A 66 23.27 30.66 -5.04
N TYR A 67 22.17 30.67 -4.28
CA TYR A 67 21.37 31.87 -4.05
C TYR A 67 22.05 32.87 -3.10
N HIS A 68 22.73 32.38 -2.06
CA HIS A 68 23.34 33.22 -1.02
C HIS A 68 24.88 33.28 -1.10
N ASN A 69 25.51 32.61 -2.06
CA ASN A 69 26.95 32.66 -2.33
C ASN A 69 27.87 32.33 -1.13
N PHE A 70 27.45 31.40 -0.25
CA PHE A 70 28.32 30.86 0.80
C PHE A 70 28.91 29.51 0.37
N LYS A 71 29.96 29.07 1.07
CA LYS A 71 30.60 27.78 0.86
C LYS A 71 30.40 26.87 2.06
N ILE A 72 30.49 25.56 1.82
CA ILE A 72 30.42 24.56 2.89
C ILE A 72 31.64 23.66 2.84
N LYS A 73 32.24 23.44 4.01
CA LYS A 73 33.25 22.40 4.21
C LYS A 73 32.60 21.24 4.93
N PHE A 74 32.47 20.11 4.24
CA PHE A 74 31.78 18.95 4.77
C PHE A 74 32.64 18.12 5.71
N ARG A 75 31.99 17.58 6.73
CA ARG A 75 32.47 16.46 7.52
C ARG A 75 31.51 15.30 7.34
N VAL A 76 32.07 14.12 7.11
CA VAL A 76 31.29 12.90 6.91
C VAL A 76 31.20 12.12 8.22
N THR A 77 30.01 11.60 8.50
CA THR A 77 29.75 10.65 9.57
C THR A 77 29.12 9.40 9.01
N ARG A 78 29.35 8.24 9.63
CA ARG A 78 28.78 6.95 9.18
C ARG A 78 27.36 6.68 9.65
N GLY A 79 26.79 7.57 10.46
CA GLY A 79 25.44 7.41 10.97
C GLY A 79 24.93 8.67 11.67
N TRP A 80 23.61 8.73 11.86
CA TRP A 80 22.94 9.87 12.50
C TRP A 80 23.23 9.97 13.99
N ALA A 81 23.17 8.83 14.68
CA ALA A 81 23.24 8.77 16.12
C ALA A 81 24.00 7.53 16.56
N GLY A 82 24.73 7.66 17.65
CA GLY A 82 25.30 6.54 18.38
C GLY A 82 25.73 7.02 19.76
N ARG A 83 25.94 6.08 20.68
CA ARG A 83 26.46 6.40 22.00
C ARG A 83 27.41 5.29 22.44
N LEU A 84 28.62 5.65 22.83
CA LEU A 84 29.55 4.73 23.47
C LEU A 84 29.09 4.45 24.91
N LYS A 85 29.57 3.34 25.49
CA LYS A 85 29.34 3.02 26.91
C LYS A 85 29.83 4.11 27.85
N SER A 86 30.85 4.87 27.45
CA SER A 86 31.36 6.05 28.17
C SER A 86 30.39 7.23 28.20
N GLY A 87 29.27 7.16 27.47
CA GLY A 87 28.33 8.26 27.31
C GLY A 87 28.67 9.21 26.16
N TYR A 88 29.82 9.02 25.50
CA TYR A 88 30.23 9.85 24.36
C TYR A 88 29.27 9.65 23.16
N ARG A 89 28.69 10.76 22.67
CA ARG A 89 27.77 10.75 21.53
C ARG A 89 28.54 10.64 20.20
N LEU A 90 28.13 9.71 19.36
CA LEU A 90 28.68 9.46 18.04
C LEU A 90 27.71 9.90 16.94
N GLY A 91 28.18 9.83 15.71
CA GLY A 91 27.42 10.18 14.53
C GLY A 91 27.19 11.68 14.41
N LEU A 92 26.33 12.04 13.48
CA LEU A 92 26.00 13.42 13.16
C LEU A 92 25.51 14.22 14.39
N ILE A 93 24.63 13.62 15.20
CA ILE A 93 24.11 14.26 16.41
C ILE A 93 25.24 14.59 17.39
N GLY A 94 26.21 13.69 17.56
CA GLY A 94 27.38 13.97 18.40
C GLY A 94 28.24 15.12 17.88
N VAL A 95 28.44 15.21 16.56
CA VAL A 95 29.18 16.30 15.92
C VAL A 95 28.50 17.65 16.16
N LEU A 96 27.17 17.72 16.01
CA LEU A 96 26.40 18.94 16.30
C LEU A 96 26.44 19.30 17.79
N ALA A 97 26.21 18.34 18.68
CA ALA A 97 26.20 18.59 20.13
C ALA A 97 27.54 19.10 20.67
N ARG A 98 28.64 18.89 19.94
CA ARG A 98 29.98 19.39 20.29
C ARG A 98 30.38 20.64 19.51
N ASN A 99 29.47 21.26 18.76
CA ASN A 99 29.72 22.44 17.92
C ASN A 99 30.88 22.22 16.91
N GLU A 100 31.08 20.99 16.46
CA GLU A 100 32.11 20.62 15.47
C GLU A 100 31.66 20.93 14.04
N ALA A 101 30.35 21.12 13.83
CA ALA A 101 29.73 21.58 12.60
C ALA A 101 28.69 22.67 12.92
N ASP A 102 28.50 23.59 11.99
CA ASP A 102 27.56 24.71 12.10
C ASP A 102 26.15 24.31 11.65
N LEU A 103 26.06 23.36 10.71
CA LEU A 103 24.78 22.88 10.18
C LEU A 103 24.84 21.42 9.72
N ALA A 104 23.70 20.74 9.81
CA ALA A 104 23.54 19.40 9.26
C ALA A 104 22.94 19.45 7.86
N THR A 105 23.56 18.74 6.93
CA THR A 105 23.22 18.73 5.51
C THR A 105 22.47 17.46 5.15
N THR A 106 21.52 17.08 6.00
CA THR A 106 20.70 15.87 5.87
C THR A 106 19.36 16.07 6.55
N GLY A 107 18.36 15.28 6.16
CA GLY A 107 17.16 15.09 6.95
C GLY A 107 17.47 14.41 8.28
N ILE A 108 16.79 14.84 9.33
CA ILE A 108 16.78 14.21 10.66
C ILE A 108 15.32 14.21 11.14
N PHE A 109 14.89 13.11 11.75
CA PHE A 109 13.59 13.08 12.41
C PHE A 109 13.52 14.13 13.53
N MET A 110 12.56 15.04 13.40
CA MET A 110 12.24 16.02 14.43
C MET A 110 11.69 15.28 15.64
N ARG A 111 12.46 15.29 16.73
CA ARG A 111 12.04 14.71 18.01
C ARG A 111 12.32 15.75 19.08
N THR A 112 11.37 15.91 19.99
CA THR A 112 11.44 16.90 21.06
C THR A 112 12.69 16.76 21.94
N ASN A 113 13.16 15.52 22.11
CA ASN A 113 14.37 15.22 22.88
C ASN A 113 15.69 15.66 22.21
N ARG A 114 15.66 16.21 20.98
CA ARG A 114 16.85 16.66 20.24
C ARG A 114 17.04 18.18 20.23
N HIS A 115 16.05 18.96 20.65
CA HIS A 115 16.16 20.43 20.71
C HIS A 115 17.25 20.91 21.67
N ALA A 116 17.63 20.10 22.66
CA ALA A 116 18.76 20.41 23.53
C ALA A 116 20.13 20.32 22.83
N GLU A 117 20.19 19.74 21.62
CA GLU A 117 21.44 19.47 20.91
C GLU A 117 21.63 20.34 19.66
N PHE A 118 20.53 20.69 18.99
CA PHE A 118 20.53 21.55 17.81
C PHE A 118 19.11 22.04 17.51
N ASP A 119 19.05 23.18 16.83
CA ASP A 119 17.80 23.74 16.32
C ASP A 119 17.52 23.26 14.90
N MET A 120 16.23 23.15 14.57
CA MET A 120 15.76 22.73 13.25
C MET A 120 15.12 23.92 12.55
N ILE A 121 15.63 24.25 11.36
CA ILE A 121 15.22 25.43 10.60
C ILE A 121 14.05 25.18 9.65
N HIS A 122 13.86 23.93 9.19
CA HIS A 122 12.87 23.61 8.17
C HIS A 122 12.45 22.14 8.20
N GLN A 123 11.15 21.88 8.04
CA GLN A 123 10.58 20.55 7.84
C GLN A 123 10.16 20.39 6.38
N SER A 124 11.01 19.77 5.57
CA SER A 124 10.76 19.56 4.13
C SER A 124 10.04 18.26 3.80
N TRP A 125 10.07 17.29 4.72
CA TRP A 125 9.60 15.94 4.48
C TRP A 125 8.78 15.45 5.67
N GLU A 126 7.58 14.94 5.41
CA GLU A 126 6.75 14.28 6.41
C GLU A 126 6.96 12.76 6.35
N PHE A 127 7.33 12.17 7.48
CA PHE A 127 7.39 10.73 7.62
C PHE A 127 6.16 10.24 8.36
N SER A 128 5.40 9.36 7.72
CA SER A 128 4.38 8.57 8.38
C SER A 128 4.90 7.15 8.60
N ALA A 129 4.58 6.58 9.76
CA ALA A 129 4.88 5.17 10.03
C ALA A 129 3.85 4.32 9.30
N GLY A 130 4.33 3.43 8.42
CA GLY A 130 3.52 2.46 7.71
C GLY A 130 3.98 1.04 7.99
N PHE A 131 3.07 0.08 7.84
CA PHE A 131 3.40 -1.33 7.88
C PHE A 131 3.47 -1.87 6.46
N ILE A 132 4.61 -2.48 6.12
CA ILE A 132 4.78 -3.18 4.84
C ILE A 132 4.59 -4.66 5.13
N TYR A 133 3.48 -5.21 4.64
CA TYR A 133 3.21 -6.64 4.72
C TYR A 133 3.64 -7.32 3.43
N ARG A 134 4.30 -8.47 3.54
CA ARG A 134 4.49 -9.34 2.39
C ARG A 134 3.14 -9.94 2.04
N MET A 135 2.69 -9.78 0.80
CA MET A 135 1.51 -10.47 0.31
C MET A 135 1.77 -11.98 0.37
N SER A 136 0.99 -12.71 1.16
CA SER A 136 1.14 -14.17 1.26
C SER A 136 0.53 -14.83 0.03
N SER A 137 1.15 -15.93 -0.42
CA SER A 137 0.68 -16.71 -1.58
C SER A 137 -0.76 -17.21 -1.42
N ILE A 138 -1.23 -17.37 -0.17
CA ILE A 138 -2.59 -17.83 0.16
C ILE A 138 -3.66 -16.88 -0.39
N LEU A 139 -3.41 -15.56 -0.37
CA LEU A 139 -4.31 -14.57 -0.97
C LEU A 139 -4.27 -14.58 -2.50
N SER A 140 -3.14 -14.98 -3.08
CA SER A 140 -2.99 -15.14 -4.53
C SER A 140 -3.58 -16.44 -5.06
N GLU A 141 -3.65 -17.49 -4.25
CA GLU A 141 -4.35 -18.73 -4.59
C GLU A 141 -5.87 -18.55 -4.49
N ALA A 142 -6.34 -17.76 -3.52
CA ALA A 142 -7.74 -17.36 -3.46
C ALA A 142 -8.17 -16.45 -4.63
N SER A 143 -7.24 -15.74 -5.28
CA SER A 143 -7.53 -14.91 -6.46
C SER A 143 -7.37 -15.64 -7.80
N ASN A 144 -6.69 -16.79 -7.82
CA ASN A 144 -6.57 -17.62 -9.00
C ASN A 144 -7.82 -18.47 -9.17
N GLN A 145 -8.80 -17.91 -9.89
CA GLN A 145 -10.05 -18.50 -10.34
C GLN A 145 -11.12 -18.53 -9.26
N GLY A 146 -12.11 -17.64 -9.42
CA GLY A 146 -13.32 -17.60 -8.60
C GLY A 146 -14.03 -18.94 -8.64
N ASN A 147 -13.74 -19.78 -7.65
CA ASN A 147 -14.36 -21.06 -7.51
C ASN A 147 -15.82 -20.82 -7.07
N PHE A 148 -16.72 -20.81 -8.05
CA PHE A 148 -18.16 -20.61 -7.85
C PHE A 148 -18.79 -21.63 -6.88
N PHE A 149 -18.09 -22.72 -6.57
CA PHE A 149 -18.52 -23.73 -5.61
C PHE A 149 -18.03 -23.47 -4.18
N THR A 150 -17.09 -22.54 -3.96
CA THR A 150 -16.57 -22.17 -2.63
C THR A 150 -17.62 -21.69 -1.62
N PRO A 151 -18.72 -21.01 -2.00
CA PRO A 151 -19.69 -20.53 -1.03
C PRO A 151 -20.34 -21.64 -0.18
N PHE A 152 -20.33 -22.89 -0.63
CA PHE A 152 -20.94 -24.01 0.08
C PHE A 152 -19.99 -25.21 0.18
N ASP A 153 -20.10 -25.97 1.27
CA ASP A 153 -19.36 -27.21 1.46
C ASP A 153 -19.70 -28.23 0.35
N PRO A 154 -18.75 -29.07 -0.12
CA PRO A 154 -19.03 -30.14 -1.07
C PRO A 154 -20.23 -31.02 -0.71
N SER A 155 -20.47 -31.23 0.59
CA SER A 155 -21.61 -31.99 1.11
C SER A 155 -22.96 -31.35 0.75
N VAL A 156 -23.03 -30.02 0.70
CA VAL A 156 -24.24 -29.28 0.32
C VAL A 156 -24.52 -29.47 -1.17
N TRP A 157 -23.50 -29.43 -2.02
CA TRP A 157 -23.63 -29.66 -3.46
C TRP A 157 -24.08 -31.10 -3.77
N ILE A 158 -23.54 -32.09 -3.06
CA ILE A 158 -23.98 -33.49 -3.18
C ILE A 158 -25.42 -33.64 -2.72
N SER A 159 -25.78 -33.02 -1.59
CA SER A 159 -27.16 -33.03 -1.08
C SER A 159 -28.13 -32.37 -2.05
N LEU A 160 -27.73 -31.26 -2.69
CA LEU A 160 -28.51 -30.57 -3.72
C LEU A 160 -28.74 -31.44 -4.96
N ALA A 161 -27.71 -32.13 -5.44
CA ALA A 161 -27.84 -33.07 -6.55
C ALA A 161 -28.79 -34.23 -6.20
N PHE A 162 -28.67 -34.76 -4.98
CA PHE A 162 -29.53 -35.86 -4.51
C PHE A 162 -31.00 -35.44 -4.37
N THR A 163 -31.27 -34.27 -3.79
CA THR A 163 -32.65 -33.75 -3.67
C THR A 163 -33.27 -33.49 -5.04
N LEU A 164 -32.51 -32.96 -6.00
CA LEU A 164 -32.98 -32.77 -7.38
C LEU A 164 -33.42 -34.10 -8.02
N VAL A 165 -32.63 -35.16 -7.87
CA VAL A 165 -32.98 -36.50 -8.38
C VAL A 165 -34.25 -37.04 -7.70
N ILE A 166 -34.38 -36.86 -6.38
CA ILE A 166 -35.60 -37.26 -5.66
C ILE A 166 -36.83 -36.54 -6.21
N PHE A 167 -36.76 -35.22 -6.40
CA PHE A 167 -37.88 -34.45 -6.94
C PHE A 167 -38.26 -34.89 -8.36
N LEU A 168 -37.28 -35.15 -9.22
CA LEU A 168 -37.52 -35.71 -10.56
C LEU A 168 -38.28 -37.04 -10.51
N VAL A 169 -37.86 -37.96 -9.64
CA VAL A 169 -38.51 -39.27 -9.48
C VAL A 169 -39.93 -39.10 -8.96
N ILE A 170 -40.14 -38.28 -7.94
CA ILE A 170 -41.47 -38.01 -7.37
C ILE A 170 -42.40 -37.44 -8.45
N MET A 171 -41.93 -36.45 -9.23
CA MET A 171 -42.72 -35.85 -10.31
C MET A 171 -43.04 -36.83 -11.43
N LYS A 172 -42.10 -37.71 -11.80
CA LYS A 172 -42.37 -38.73 -12.84
C LYS A 172 -43.34 -39.79 -12.36
N VAL A 173 -43.19 -40.26 -11.12
CA VAL A 173 -44.07 -41.27 -10.52
C VAL A 173 -45.48 -40.72 -10.33
N SER A 174 -45.62 -39.48 -9.86
CA SER A 174 -46.93 -38.84 -9.71
C SER A 174 -47.66 -38.70 -11.05
N ALA A 175 -46.95 -38.28 -12.11
CA ALA A 175 -47.50 -38.20 -13.46
C ALA A 175 -47.97 -39.57 -13.99
N VAL A 176 -47.17 -40.63 -13.79
CA VAL A 176 -47.55 -42.00 -14.21
C VAL A 176 -48.76 -42.51 -13.42
N PHE A 177 -48.81 -42.25 -12.11
CA PHE A 177 -49.92 -42.65 -11.26
C PHE A 177 -51.24 -41.99 -11.70
N ILE A 178 -51.21 -40.70 -12.03
CA ILE A 178 -52.38 -39.91 -12.44
C ILE A 178 -52.85 -40.29 -13.85
N SER A 179 -51.90 -40.46 -14.78
CA SER A 179 -52.18 -40.98 -16.13
C SER A 179 -52.90 -42.33 -16.07
N LYS A 180 -52.56 -43.18 -15.09
CA LYS A 180 -53.18 -44.50 -14.91
C LYS A 180 -54.56 -44.45 -14.23
N HIS A 181 -54.80 -43.55 -13.28
CA HIS A 181 -55.98 -43.59 -12.41
C HIS A 181 -57.08 -42.55 -12.69
N SER A 182 -56.79 -41.43 -13.35
CA SER A 182 -57.75 -40.31 -13.32
C SER A 182 -57.93 -39.55 -14.63
N PHE A 183 -56.90 -39.38 -15.49
CA PHE A 183 -57.05 -38.60 -16.73
C PHE A 183 -56.07 -39.01 -17.84
N ASN A 184 -56.48 -38.77 -19.10
CA ASN A 184 -55.71 -38.98 -20.33
C ASN A 184 -54.55 -37.97 -20.45
N GLU A 185 -53.65 -37.93 -19.46
CA GLU A 185 -52.48 -37.04 -19.47
C GLU A 185 -51.45 -37.49 -20.50
N PRO A 186 -50.88 -36.55 -21.29
CA PRO A 186 -49.81 -36.86 -22.23
C PRO A 186 -48.55 -37.29 -21.46
N ASN A 187 -47.95 -38.42 -21.87
CA ASN A 187 -46.69 -38.89 -21.29
C ASN A 187 -45.54 -37.98 -21.75
N VAL A 188 -45.18 -36.99 -20.92
CA VAL A 188 -44.11 -36.05 -21.25
C VAL A 188 -42.73 -36.66 -20.92
N PRO A 189 -41.69 -36.40 -21.74
CA PRO A 189 -40.32 -36.85 -21.48
C PRO A 189 -39.77 -36.38 -20.13
N ILE A 190 -38.87 -37.14 -19.51
CA ILE A 190 -38.30 -36.78 -18.20
C ILE A 190 -37.57 -35.42 -18.21
N ALA A 191 -37.01 -35.04 -19.36
CA ALA A 191 -36.32 -33.76 -19.55
C ALA A 191 -37.23 -32.55 -19.32
N SER A 192 -38.54 -32.65 -19.58
CA SER A 192 -39.46 -31.53 -19.34
C SER A 192 -39.63 -31.24 -17.85
N TYR A 193 -39.71 -32.28 -17.02
CA TYR A 193 -39.75 -32.14 -15.56
C TYR A 193 -38.44 -31.59 -15.00
N PHE A 194 -37.30 -31.96 -15.61
CA PHE A 194 -36.00 -31.39 -15.23
C PHE A 194 -35.92 -29.89 -15.49
N VAL A 195 -36.33 -29.45 -16.67
CA VAL A 195 -36.33 -28.03 -17.01
C VAL A 195 -37.28 -27.25 -16.09
N ASP A 196 -38.46 -27.81 -15.77
CA ASP A 196 -39.42 -27.21 -14.83
C ASP A 196 -38.87 -27.05 -13.40
N ILE A 197 -38.20 -28.08 -12.88
CA ILE A 197 -37.53 -28.02 -11.56
C ILE A 197 -36.42 -26.97 -11.57
N MET A 198 -35.58 -26.93 -12.62
CA MET A 198 -34.51 -25.93 -12.74
C MET A 198 -35.07 -24.51 -12.84
N GLY A 199 -36.12 -24.30 -13.65
CA GLY A 199 -36.80 -23.00 -13.78
C GLY A 199 -37.43 -22.55 -12.47
N THR A 200 -37.96 -23.47 -11.68
CA THR A 200 -38.50 -23.19 -10.34
C THR A 200 -37.39 -22.86 -9.34
N MET A 201 -36.32 -23.64 -9.29
CA MET A 201 -35.18 -23.42 -8.39
C MET A 201 -34.43 -22.12 -8.70
N SER A 202 -34.30 -21.77 -9.97
CA SER A 202 -33.72 -20.50 -10.42
C SER A 202 -34.69 -19.32 -10.30
N GLN A 203 -35.93 -19.53 -9.83
CA GLN A 203 -36.99 -18.53 -9.72
C GLN A 203 -37.34 -17.85 -11.05
N GLN A 204 -37.03 -18.50 -12.18
CA GLN A 204 -37.28 -17.96 -13.52
C GLN A 204 -38.69 -18.31 -14.00
N GLY A 205 -39.29 -19.39 -13.47
CA GLY A 205 -40.60 -19.89 -13.88
C GLY A 205 -40.61 -20.39 -15.34
N ILE A 206 -41.62 -21.19 -15.70
CA ILE A 206 -41.84 -21.63 -17.09
C ILE A 206 -43.30 -21.38 -17.46
N ALA A 207 -43.53 -20.76 -18.62
CA ALA A 207 -44.85 -20.35 -19.08
C ALA A 207 -45.76 -21.55 -19.45
N ALA A 208 -45.18 -22.67 -19.86
CA ALA A 208 -45.90 -23.90 -20.18
C ALA A 208 -45.75 -24.91 -19.03
N ALA A 209 -46.79 -25.02 -18.19
CA ALA A 209 -46.84 -26.03 -17.15
C ALA A 209 -46.82 -27.44 -17.78
N VAL A 210 -45.77 -28.22 -17.51
CA VAL A 210 -45.63 -29.61 -17.97
C VAL A 210 -46.68 -30.52 -17.34
N SER A 211 -47.15 -30.18 -16.13
CA SER A 211 -48.36 -30.76 -15.52
C SER A 211 -49.37 -29.63 -15.28
N PRO A 212 -50.48 -29.57 -16.04
CA PRO A 212 -51.47 -28.50 -15.86
C PRO A 212 -52.34 -28.69 -14.61
N ARG A 213 -52.24 -29.82 -13.89
CA ARG A 213 -53.26 -30.23 -12.92
C ARG A 213 -52.75 -30.71 -11.57
N VAL A 214 -51.46 -31.03 -11.45
CA VAL A 214 -50.84 -31.32 -10.15
C VAL A 214 -50.25 -30.04 -9.60
N THR A 215 -51.14 -29.15 -9.18
CA THR A 215 -50.76 -28.07 -8.28
C THR A 215 -50.47 -28.70 -6.92
N ILE A 216 -49.27 -29.26 -6.70
CA ILE A 216 -48.74 -29.49 -5.35
C ILE A 216 -48.28 -28.12 -4.83
N ARG A 217 -49.24 -27.20 -4.66
CA ARG A 217 -49.02 -25.99 -3.86
C ARG A 217 -49.20 -26.43 -2.41
N PHE A 218 -48.10 -26.75 -1.75
CA PHE A 218 -48.08 -26.67 -0.31
C PHE A 218 -48.20 -25.19 0.05
N TYR A 219 -49.40 -24.76 0.44
CA TYR A 219 -49.57 -23.46 1.09
C TYR A 219 -48.88 -23.53 2.45
N THR A 220 -47.60 -23.20 2.51
CA THR A 220 -46.95 -22.90 3.78
C THR A 220 -47.49 -21.57 4.27
N VAL A 221 -48.45 -21.62 5.19
CA VAL A 221 -48.84 -20.47 6.01
C VAL A 221 -47.70 -20.23 6.99
N THR A 222 -46.72 -19.43 6.59
CA THR A 222 -45.79 -18.81 7.55
C THR A 222 -46.42 -17.50 7.99
N SER A 223 -47.10 -17.51 9.14
CA SER A 223 -47.39 -16.28 9.87
C SER A 223 -46.08 -15.78 10.46
N PHE A 224 -45.73 -14.53 10.16
CA PHE A 224 -44.84 -13.74 11.00
C PHE A 224 -45.55 -13.36 12.30
#